data_AF-A0A098LFD7-F1
#
_entry.id   AF-A0A098LFD7-F1
#
_cell.length_a   1.000
_cell.length_b   1.000
_cell.length_c   1.000
_cell.angle_alpha   90.00
_cell.angle_beta   90.00
_cell.angle_gamma   90.00
#
_symmetry.space_group_name_H-M   'P 1'
#
loop_
_entity.id
_entity.type
_entity.pdbx_description
1 polymer ?
#
loop_
_entity_poly.entity_id
_entity_poly.type
_entity_poly.pdbx_seq_one_letter_code
_entity_poly.pdbx_strand_id
1 'polypeptide(L)'
;MKELEEAIENKDIVGIADALCDLQYVLSGAVLEFGLGKKFPELFNEVQRSNMSKVCHTVEEAEKTIAHYKNLDNTEAYYTESAGKYLVYRKSDNKTLKSVFYSPANLEKIVTDK
;
A
#
# COMPACT_ATOMS: atom_id res chain seq x y z
N MET A 1 13.57 10.69 10.86
CA MET A 1 12.91 10.66 12.18
C MET A 1 13.93 10.02 13.10
N LYS A 2 14.75 10.83 13.76
CA LYS A 2 15.95 10.31 14.41
C LYS A 2 15.61 9.30 15.52
N GLU A 3 14.55 9.57 16.26
CA GLU A 3 14.07 8.71 17.34
C GLU A 3 13.60 7.32 16.87
N LEU A 4 12.78 7.24 15.81
CA LEU A 4 12.40 5.94 15.24
C LEU A 4 13.61 5.19 14.67
N GLU A 5 14.51 5.90 13.98
CA GLU A 5 15.73 5.30 13.42
C GLU A 5 16.61 4.71 14.53
N GLU A 6 16.88 5.47 15.59
CA GLU A 6 17.64 5.03 16.77
C GLU A 6 16.97 3.85 17.50
N ALA A 7 15.64 3.88 17.65
CA ALA A 7 14.90 2.78 18.29
C ALA A 7 14.94 1.48 17.46
N ILE A 8 14.89 1.59 16.12
CA ILE A 8 15.06 0.44 15.21
C ILE A 8 16.46 -0.14 15.32
N GLU A 9 17.50 0.70 15.29
CA GLU A 9 18.90 0.27 15.41
C GLU A 9 19.15 -0.48 16.72
N ASN A 10 18.56 0.01 17.82
CA ASN A 10 18.67 -0.60 19.15
C ASN A 10 17.71 -1.78 19.39
N LYS A 11 16.84 -2.12 18.43
CA LYS A 11 15.77 -3.11 18.57
C LYS A 11 14.86 -2.85 19.79
N ASP A 12 14.66 -1.59 20.14
CA ASP A 12 13.82 -1.16 21.25
C ASP A 12 12.36 -1.07 20.80
N ILE A 13 11.59 -2.12 21.05
CA ILE A 13 10.18 -2.17 20.65
C ILE A 13 9.31 -1.11 21.34
N VAL A 14 9.71 -0.67 22.54
CA VAL A 14 8.96 0.36 23.29
C VAL A 14 9.22 1.73 22.66
N GLY A 15 10.49 2.07 22.42
CA GLY A 15 10.85 3.30 21.70
C GLY A 15 10.29 3.36 20.27
N ILE A 16 10.23 2.22 19.57
CA ILE A 16 9.57 2.13 18.26
C ILE A 16 8.08 2.45 18.38
N ALA A 17 7.39 1.89 19.38
CA ALA A 17 5.97 2.12 19.58
C ALA A 17 5.67 3.59 19.91
N ASP A 18 6.49 4.22 20.76
CA ASP A 18 6.37 5.63 21.15
C ASP A 18 6.51 6.56 19.93
N ALA A 19 7.59 6.40 19.15
CA ALA A 19 7.81 7.20 17.94
C ALA A 19 6.69 7.02 16.88
N LEU A 20 6.12 5.81 16.75
CA LEU A 20 4.98 5.57 15.88
C LEU A 20 3.69 6.25 16.39
N CYS A 21 3.48 6.26 17.71
CA CYS A 21 2.36 6.97 18.33
C CYS A 21 2.46 8.48 18.13
N ASP A 22 3.64 9.06 18.26
CA ASP A 22 3.88 10.49 18.03
C ASP A 22 3.60 10.90 16.58
N LEU A 23 4.06 10.09 15.61
CA LEU A 23 3.70 10.29 14.21
C LEU A 23 2.19 10.24 13.99
N GLN A 24 1.51 9.25 14.57
CA GLN A 24 0.07 9.12 14.45
C GLN A 24 -0.65 10.32 15.09
N TYR A 25 -0.14 10.85 16.21
CA TYR A 25 -0.72 12.01 16.88
C TYR A 25 -0.66 13.25 15.98
N VAL A 26 0.51 13.56 15.40
CA VAL A 26 0.69 14.67 14.47
C VAL A 26 -0.17 14.50 13.21
N LEU A 27 -0.22 13.29 12.64
CA LEU A 27 -1.06 12.98 11.48
C LEU A 27 -2.55 13.21 11.80
N SER A 28 -3.01 12.71 12.94
CA SER A 28 -4.41 12.86 13.37
C SER A 28 -4.78 14.32 13.58
N GLY A 29 -3.86 15.11 14.17
CA GLY A 29 -4.01 16.57 14.27
C GLY A 29 -4.17 17.22 12.90
N ALA A 30 -3.27 16.93 11.96
CA ALA A 30 -3.35 17.48 10.59
C ALA A 30 -4.67 17.10 9.89
N VAL A 31 -5.11 15.85 10.01
CA VAL A 31 -6.39 15.39 9.47
C VAL A 31 -7.57 16.23 9.98
N LEU A 32 -7.56 16.59 11.27
CA LEU A 32 -8.59 17.43 11.88
C LEU A 32 -8.48 18.88 11.40
N GLU A 33 -7.28 19.45 11.34
CA GLU A 33 -7.04 20.83 10.87
C GLU A 33 -7.51 21.04 9.42
N PHE A 34 -7.40 20.03 8.56
CA PHE A 34 -7.93 20.07 7.19
C PHE A 34 -9.42 19.69 7.08
N GLY A 35 -10.13 19.51 8.19
CA GLY A 35 -11.56 19.19 8.20
C GLY A 35 -11.90 17.78 7.73
N LEU A 36 -10.92 16.88 7.65
CA LEU A 36 -11.09 15.52 7.12
C LEU A 36 -11.46 14.48 8.19
N GLY A 37 -11.51 14.86 9.48
CA GLY A 37 -11.70 13.93 10.59
C GLY A 37 -12.83 12.90 10.41
N LYS A 38 -14.01 13.33 9.96
CA LYS A 38 -15.16 12.43 9.73
C LYS A 38 -14.98 11.50 8.53
N LYS A 39 -14.22 11.92 7.52
CA LYS A 39 -14.02 11.22 6.24
C LYS A 39 -12.75 10.38 6.22
N PHE A 40 -11.79 10.66 7.09
CA PHE A 40 -10.49 10.03 7.08
C PHE A 40 -10.53 8.50 7.24
N PRO A 41 -11.40 7.91 8.09
CA PRO A 41 -11.54 6.45 8.13
C PRO A 41 -11.96 5.85 6.77
N GLU A 42 -12.87 6.51 6.05
CA GLU A 42 -13.31 6.07 4.74
C GLU A 42 -12.21 6.24 3.68
N LEU A 43 -11.51 7.38 3.70
CA LEU A 43 -10.34 7.62 2.84
C LEU A 43 -9.25 6.55 3.05
N PHE A 44 -8.94 6.23 4.31
CA PHE A 44 -7.97 5.19 4.64
C PHE A 44 -8.41 3.82 4.13
N ASN A 45 -9.68 3.46 4.34
CA ASN A 45 -10.25 2.20 3.86
C ASN A 45 -10.23 2.10 2.33
N GLU A 46 -10.47 3.20 1.61
CA GLU A 46 -10.42 3.22 0.15
C GLU A 46 -8.98 3.07 -0.38
N VAL A 47 -8.00 3.72 0.28
CA VAL A 47 -6.58 3.49 -0.02
C VAL A 47 -6.21 2.03 0.26
N GLN A 48 -6.67 1.46 1.38
CA GLN A 48 -6.42 0.07 1.72
C GLN A 48 -7.03 -0.89 0.69
N ARG A 49 -8.30 -0.69 0.30
CA ARG A 49 -8.97 -1.48 -0.76
C ARG A 49 -8.17 -1.43 -2.06
N SER A 50 -7.75 -0.23 -2.50
CA SER A 50 -6.92 -0.04 -3.69
C SER A 50 -5.57 -0.77 -3.59
N ASN A 51 -4.88 -0.66 -2.45
CA ASN A 51 -3.63 -1.39 -2.21
C ASN A 51 -3.82 -2.90 -2.26
N MET A 52 -4.88 -3.41 -1.63
CA MET A 52 -5.21 -4.83 -1.65
C MET A 52 -5.60 -5.31 -3.06
N SER A 53 -6.11 -4.46 -3.94
CA SER A 53 -6.38 -4.82 -5.34
C SER A 53 -5.13 -5.02 -6.21
N LYS A 54 -3.94 -4.65 -5.71
CA LYS A 54 -2.67 -4.85 -6.43
C LYS A 54 -2.24 -6.32 -6.46
N VAL A 55 -2.71 -7.13 -5.52
CA VAL A 55 -2.35 -8.55 -5.39
C VAL A 55 -3.22 -9.42 -6.29
N CYS A 56 -2.67 -10.52 -6.77
CA CYS A 56 -3.42 -11.52 -7.53
C CYS A 56 -3.96 -12.61 -6.57
N HIS A 57 -5.18 -13.08 -6.79
CA HIS A 57 -5.84 -14.07 -5.95
C HIS A 57 -5.67 -15.50 -6.49
N THR A 58 -5.33 -15.63 -7.77
CA THR A 58 -5.07 -16.92 -8.41
C THR A 58 -3.78 -16.86 -9.22
N VAL A 59 -3.21 -18.04 -9.50
CA VAL A 59 -2.06 -18.18 -10.41
C VAL A 59 -2.39 -17.60 -11.78
N GLU A 60 -3.61 -17.84 -12.29
CA GLU A 60 -4.05 -17.33 -13.60
C GLU A 60 -4.03 -15.79 -13.64
N GLU A 61 -4.47 -15.11 -12.58
CA GLU A 61 -4.38 -13.64 -12.49
C GLU A 61 -2.93 -13.15 -12.49
N ALA A 62 -2.04 -13.88 -11.80
CA ALA A 62 -0.62 -13.54 -11.76
C ALA A 62 0.05 -13.72 -13.12
N GLU A 63 -0.22 -14.82 -13.82
CA GLU A 63 0.26 -15.09 -15.17
C GLU A 63 -0.26 -14.07 -16.19
N LYS A 64 -1.55 -13.73 -16.12
CA LYS A 64 -2.14 -12.64 -16.93
C LYS A 64 -1.44 -11.31 -16.67
N THR A 65 -1.11 -11.03 -15.41
CA THR A 65 -0.40 -9.80 -15.03
C THR A 65 1.02 -9.77 -15.59
N ILE A 66 1.76 -10.88 -15.50
CA ILE A 66 3.10 -11.00 -16.10
C ILE A 66 3.03 -10.80 -17.61
N ALA A 67 2.08 -11.47 -18.29
CA ALA A 67 1.88 -11.34 -19.73
C ALA A 67 1.51 -9.90 -20.14
N HIS A 68 0.66 -9.23 -19.35
CA HIS A 68 0.29 -7.84 -19.59
C HIS A 68 1.52 -6.93 -19.63
N TYR A 69 2.37 -6.97 -18.60
CA TYR A 69 3.58 -6.15 -18.56
C TYR A 69 4.61 -6.55 -19.62
N LYS A 70 4.74 -7.84 -19.91
CA LYS A 70 5.59 -8.30 -21.03
C LYS A 70 5.13 -7.71 -22.37
N ASN A 71 3.83 -7.62 -22.60
CA ASN A 71 3.27 -7.07 -23.84
C ASN A 71 3.24 -5.53 -23.86
N LEU A 72 3.10 -4.89 -22.69
CA LEU A 72 3.01 -3.44 -22.56
C LEU A 72 4.35 -2.75 -22.84
N ASP A 73 5.42 -3.22 -22.21
CA ASP A 73 6.73 -2.55 -22.24
C ASP A 73 7.92 -3.53 -22.17
N ASN A 74 7.68 -4.81 -22.50
CA ASN A 74 8.68 -5.88 -22.44
C ASN A 74 9.26 -6.13 -21.04
N THR A 75 8.59 -5.64 -19.98
CA THR A 75 8.98 -5.91 -18.60
C THR A 75 8.95 -7.40 -18.30
N GLU A 76 10.07 -7.93 -17.80
CA GLU A 76 10.11 -9.29 -17.26
C GLU A 76 9.68 -9.32 -15.80
N ALA A 77 8.76 -10.23 -15.50
CA ALA A 77 8.21 -10.39 -14.17
C ALA A 77 8.12 -11.87 -13.76
N TYR A 78 7.94 -12.10 -12.46
CA TYR A 78 7.68 -13.39 -11.84
C TYR A 78 6.69 -13.19 -10.70
N TYR A 79 6.08 -14.26 -10.18
CA TYR A 79 5.23 -14.17 -8.99
C TYR A 79 5.78 -15.01 -7.83
N THR A 80 5.41 -14.65 -6.61
CA THR A 80 5.59 -15.49 -5.42
C THR A 80 4.27 -15.64 -4.69
N GLU A 81 4.06 -16.80 -4.07
CA GLU A 81 2.91 -17.03 -3.21
C GLU A 81 3.21 -16.52 -1.79
N SER A 82 2.26 -15.79 -1.20
CA SER A 82 2.31 -15.32 0.18
C SER A 82 0.90 -15.27 0.75
N ALA A 83 0.67 -15.99 1.85
CA ALA A 83 -0.62 -16.05 2.55
C ALA A 83 -1.82 -16.35 1.63
N GLY A 84 -1.66 -17.30 0.69
CA GLY A 84 -2.71 -17.69 -0.27
C GLY A 84 -3.00 -16.65 -1.36
N LYS A 85 -2.09 -15.71 -1.59
CA LYS A 85 -2.15 -14.70 -2.65
C LYS A 85 -0.86 -14.71 -3.46
N TYR A 86 -0.92 -14.15 -4.67
CA TYR A 86 0.20 -14.13 -5.60
C TYR A 86 0.67 -12.69 -5.83
N LEU A 87 1.90 -12.41 -5.42
CA LEU A 87 2.56 -11.11 -5.58
C LEU A 87 3.41 -11.14 -6.83
N VAL A 88 3.17 -10.23 -7.77
CA VAL A 88 3.93 -10.15 -9.02
C VAL A 88 5.04 -9.11 -8.87
N TYR A 89 6.26 -9.50 -9.21
CA TYR A 89 7.47 -8.69 -9.09
C TYR A 89 8.16 -8.53 -10.43
N ARG A 90 8.65 -7.33 -10.69
CA ARG A 90 9.57 -7.06 -11.79
C ARG A 90 10.95 -7.63 -11.48
N LYS A 91 11.54 -8.36 -12.44
CA LYS A 91 12.86 -9.00 -12.25
C LYS A 91 14.01 -8.03 -12.05
N SER A 92 13.97 -6.83 -12.62
CA SER A 92 15.10 -5.89 -12.61
C SER A 92 15.40 -5.32 -11.23
N ASP A 93 14.41 -5.17 -10.37
CA ASP A 93 14.53 -4.46 -9.09
C ASP A 93 13.63 -5.02 -7.97
N ASN A 94 12.95 -6.15 -8.20
CA ASN A 94 12.00 -6.75 -7.28
C ASN A 94 10.88 -5.80 -6.84
N LYS A 95 10.55 -4.81 -7.68
CA LYS A 95 9.39 -3.94 -7.43
C LYS A 95 8.10 -4.69 -7.70
N THR A 96 7.15 -4.60 -6.76
CA THR A 96 5.81 -5.15 -6.96
C THR A 96 5.08 -4.44 -8.10
N LEU A 97 4.54 -5.23 -9.02
CA LEU A 97 3.70 -4.78 -10.11
C LEU A 97 2.21 -4.84 -9.71
N LYS A 98 1.39 -4.03 -10.36
CA LYS A 98 -0.05 -3.99 -10.06
C LYS A 98 -0.75 -5.10 -10.84
N SER A 99 -1.62 -5.87 -10.20
CA SER A 99 -2.52 -6.80 -10.88
C SER A 99 -3.23 -6.13 -12.06
N VAL A 100 -3.52 -6.89 -13.11
CA VAL A 100 -4.38 -6.41 -14.22
C VAL A 100 -5.81 -6.07 -13.75
N PHE A 101 -6.22 -6.59 -12.60
CA PHE A 101 -7.49 -6.27 -11.93
C PHE A 101 -7.36 -5.15 -10.88
N TYR A 102 -6.21 -4.47 -10.84
CA TYR A 102 -5.99 -3.33 -9.97
C TYR A 102 -7.05 -2.25 -10.18
N SER A 103 -7.57 -1.73 -9.07
CA SER A 103 -8.54 -0.64 -9.04
C SER A 103 -7.95 0.53 -8.25
N PRO A 104 -7.72 1.69 -8.88
CA PRO A 104 -7.16 2.85 -8.19
C PRO A 104 -8.11 3.38 -7.11
N ALA A 105 -7.53 4.05 -6.11
CA ALA A 105 -8.31 4.69 -5.06
C ALA A 105 -9.08 5.89 -5.63
N ASN A 106 -10.36 6.01 -5.32
CA ASN A 106 -11.17 7.17 -5.69
C ASN A 106 -11.45 8.05 -4.46
N LEU A 107 -10.45 8.85 -4.09
CA LEU A 107 -10.56 9.75 -2.93
C LEU A 107 -11.47 10.95 -3.22
N GLU A 108 -11.52 11.41 -4.47
CA GLU A 108 -12.35 12.55 -4.88
C GLU A 108 -13.82 12.32 -4.53
N LYS A 109 -14.34 11.12 -4.81
CA LYS A 109 -15.72 10.76 -4.46
C LYS A 109 -16.00 10.94 -2.97
N ILE A 110 -15.08 10.51 -2.11
CA ILE A 110 -15.23 10.58 -0.65
C ILE A 110 -15.10 12.04 -0.17
N VAL A 111 -14.12 12.78 -0.68
CA VAL A 111 -13.91 14.18 -0.30
C VAL A 111 -15.09 15.06 -0.73
N THR A 112 -15.68 14.81 -1.89
CA THR A 112 -16.75 15.64 -2.47
C THR A 112 -18.17 15.21 -2.10
N ASP A 113 -18.39 13.99 -1.57
CA ASP A 113 -19.69 13.57 -1.06
C ASP A 113 -20.14 14.50 0.08
N LYS A 114 -21.38 15.01 -0.03
CA LYS A 114 -21.93 16.00 0.91
C LYS A 114 -22.42 15.38 2.21
#